data_AF-V2Y1P6-F1
#
_entry.id   AF-V2Y1P6-F1
#
_cell.length_a   1.000
_cell.length_b   1.000
_cell.length_c   1.000
_cell.angle_alpha   90.00
_cell.angle_beta   90.00
_cell.angle_gamma   90.00
#
_symmetry.space_group_name_H-M   'P 1'
#
loop_
_entity.id
_entity.type
_entity.pdbx_description
1 polymer ?
#
loop_
_entity_poly.entity_id
_entity_poly.type
_entity_poly.pdbx_seq_one_letter_code
_entity_poly.pdbx_strand_id
1 'polypeptide(L)'
;MKKRIIVKLLIFIFVFEAVFYKDSQFSNAAVSEGQNMVRVGLTKEYFNKTSVRLDNQAVKIGFSKENTYYPTDVLRGDKGISISRAYGNYNVYGGSFPSFAKAASEAASLRASQKSLTVVPALVGLDRNNRGVWKLYDVYTADTAIKTNDVYSVTSTNKSSKYLLAVTTGSSKFLVDVAEADANPQFEAVNKAEGVSVEGENRYRGRIEIGTYGKSGVTPVNVVNLEEYIRGSVPMEMSHSWHASALKAQAVCARSFGAAVSGFGSDSDIKKGYKLTNTISHQSYEGMKVETKETDKAVKDTENEFVTYKNRVVKTTYFSTSGGYTESSENVWGGKKPWLRAVPDPYENKPEKKPWTVSFTKFQLSSLLGSYAVNQGKSLGSIEELRVTRRSKSGRALSLLVKGSNGRLILRKQEIRKAFNLYSTKINVYASSDFVRSLSSDKKSKVKGDFIFTGSGYGHGVGLSQSGARGMAEAGYGYKKIIMHYFTGVEVH
;
A
#
# COMPACT_ATOMS: atom_id res chain seq x y z
N MET A 1 -9.61 37.37 25.32
CA MET A 1 -9.02 36.02 25.18
C MET A 1 -9.35 35.45 23.80
N LYS A 2 -8.41 35.48 22.85
CA LYS A 2 -8.62 34.96 21.49
C LYS A 2 -8.37 33.44 21.46
N LYS A 3 -9.41 32.66 21.15
CA LYS A 3 -9.33 31.19 20.99
C LYS A 3 -8.41 30.84 19.82
N ARG A 4 -7.32 30.12 20.08
CA ARG A 4 -6.47 29.50 19.06
C ARG A 4 -7.22 28.32 18.43
N ILE A 5 -7.56 28.43 17.15
CA ILE A 5 -8.02 27.30 16.34
C ILE A 5 -6.77 26.68 15.70
N ILE A 6 -6.38 25.49 16.17
CA ILE A 6 -5.31 24.71 15.56
C ILE A 6 -5.89 23.92 14.39
N VAL A 7 -5.65 24.39 13.16
CA VAL A 7 -5.93 23.62 11.95
C VAL A 7 -4.74 22.70 11.70
N LYS A 8 -4.93 21.38 11.91
CA LYS A 8 -3.93 20.36 11.53
C LYS A 8 -3.87 20.24 10.01
N LEU A 9 -2.94 20.96 9.40
CA LEU A 9 -2.58 20.75 7.99
C LEU A 9 -1.81 19.43 7.89
N LEU A 10 -2.43 18.41 7.31
CA LEU A 10 -1.77 17.14 6.96
C LEU A 10 -0.79 17.39 5.81
N ILE A 11 0.43 17.79 6.16
CA ILE A 11 1.57 17.86 5.24
C ILE A 11 2.05 16.42 5.02
N PHE A 12 1.78 15.87 3.83
CA PHE A 12 2.48 14.69 3.36
C PHE A 12 3.95 15.07 3.12
N ILE A 13 4.81 14.77 4.08
CA ILE A 13 6.27 14.83 3.90
C ILE A 13 6.63 13.66 2.99
N PHE A 14 6.93 13.97 1.72
CA PHE A 14 7.63 13.03 0.85
C PHE A 14 9.08 12.94 1.32
N VAL A 15 9.42 11.87 2.03
CA VAL A 15 10.80 11.56 2.35
C VAL A 15 11.54 11.30 1.03
N PHE A 16 12.58 12.09 0.77
CA PHE A 16 13.57 11.80 -0.25
C PHE A 16 14.40 10.60 0.24
N GLU A 17 14.07 9.38 -0.17
CA GLU A 17 14.99 8.25 -0.01
C GLU A 17 15.49 7.90 -1.42
N ALA A 18 16.74 8.29 -1.71
CA ALA A 18 17.56 7.54 -2.64
C ALA A 18 18.26 6.48 -1.79
N VAL A 19 17.99 5.21 -2.05
CA VAL A 19 18.70 4.13 -1.36
C VAL A 19 20.12 4.07 -1.93
N PHE A 20 21.10 4.28 -1.06
CA PHE A 20 22.50 4.11 -1.42
C PHE A 20 22.85 2.64 -1.22
N TYR A 21 23.02 1.91 -2.32
CA TYR A 21 23.77 0.66 -2.28
C TYR A 21 25.21 0.99 -2.65
N LYS A 22 26.05 1.19 -1.62
CA LYS A 22 27.50 1.25 -1.82
C LYS A 22 27.92 -0.18 -2.18
N ASP A 23 28.43 -0.38 -3.38
CA ASP A 23 28.99 -1.66 -3.86
C ASP A 23 28.00 -2.84 -3.95
N SER A 24 26.72 -2.63 -4.28
CA SER A 24 25.87 -3.76 -4.70
C SER A 24 26.23 -4.19 -6.12
N GLN A 25 27.30 -4.99 -6.24
CA GLN A 25 27.11 -6.17 -7.06
C GLN A 25 25.92 -6.90 -6.42
N PHE A 26 24.76 -6.95 -7.09
CA PHE A 26 23.80 -8.01 -6.82
C PHE A 26 24.49 -9.30 -7.26
N SER A 27 25.47 -9.74 -6.47
CA SER A 27 26.16 -10.98 -6.68
C SER A 27 25.11 -12.07 -6.56
N ASN A 28 25.17 -13.07 -7.43
CA ASN A 28 24.45 -14.35 -7.34
C ASN A 28 24.66 -15.09 -6.00
N ALA A 29 25.26 -14.47 -4.98
CA ALA A 29 25.39 -14.99 -3.63
C ALA A 29 24.02 -14.93 -2.95
N ALA A 30 23.66 -16.03 -2.29
CA ALA A 30 22.43 -16.18 -1.52
C ALA A 30 22.29 -15.06 -0.48
N VAL A 31 21.60 -13.99 -0.86
CA VAL A 31 21.13 -12.94 0.04
C VAL A 31 20.23 -13.62 1.08
N SER A 32 20.47 -13.38 2.37
CA SER A 32 19.65 -14.02 3.42
C SER A 32 18.17 -13.67 3.23
N GLU A 33 17.25 -14.60 3.53
CA GLU A 33 15.82 -14.50 3.20
C GLU A 33 15.21 -13.13 3.54
N GLY A 34 15.60 -12.54 4.67
CA GLY A 34 15.10 -11.24 5.14
C GLY A 34 15.57 -10.00 4.39
N GLN A 35 16.70 -10.04 3.67
CA GLN A 35 17.29 -8.84 3.04
C GLN A 35 16.54 -8.39 1.77
N ASN A 36 15.75 -9.27 1.17
CA ASN A 36 14.94 -8.99 -0.03
C ASN A 36 13.43 -8.90 0.25
N MET A 37 13.03 -8.87 1.53
CA MET A 37 11.62 -8.80 1.91
C MET A 37 11.08 -7.37 1.78
N VAL A 38 9.86 -7.27 1.26
CA VAL A 38 9.06 -6.06 1.29
C VAL A 38 7.84 -6.24 2.19
N ARG A 39 7.44 -5.15 2.83
CA ARG A 39 6.30 -5.10 3.76
C ARG A 39 5.19 -4.28 3.15
N VAL A 40 4.11 -4.96 2.77
CA VAL A 40 2.96 -4.40 2.06
C VAL A 40 1.73 -4.41 2.96
N GLY A 41 1.30 -3.23 3.40
CA GLY A 41 0.05 -3.10 4.14
C GLY A 41 -1.15 -3.42 3.25
N LEU A 42 -1.96 -4.40 3.66
CA LEU A 42 -3.19 -4.79 2.94
C LEU A 42 -4.35 -3.84 3.30
N THR A 43 -4.11 -2.54 3.12
CA THR A 43 -4.96 -1.46 3.65
C THR A 43 -6.22 -1.18 2.83
N LYS A 44 -6.24 -1.58 1.55
CA LYS A 44 -7.40 -1.36 0.68
C LYS A 44 -8.64 -2.09 1.21
N GLU A 45 -8.47 -3.33 1.67
CA GLU A 45 -9.55 -4.18 2.16
C GLU A 45 -9.57 -4.32 3.69
N TYR A 46 -8.41 -4.29 4.35
CA TYR A 46 -8.27 -4.75 5.75
C TYR A 46 -7.67 -3.72 6.70
N PHE A 47 -7.72 -2.43 6.36
CA PHE A 47 -7.23 -1.39 7.27
C PHE A 47 -8.10 -1.30 8.53
N ASN A 48 -7.44 -1.42 9.68
CA ASN A 48 -8.03 -1.20 11.01
C ASN A 48 -9.32 -2.01 11.27
N LYS A 49 -9.34 -3.28 10.87
CA LYS A 49 -10.47 -4.18 11.10
C LYS A 49 -10.58 -4.57 12.57
N THR A 50 -11.78 -4.87 13.03
CA THR A 50 -12.02 -5.39 14.40
C THR A 50 -11.38 -6.76 14.60
N SER A 51 -11.39 -7.59 13.54
CA SER A 51 -10.77 -8.92 13.48
C SER A 51 -10.33 -9.21 12.05
N VAL A 52 -9.34 -10.08 11.89
CA VAL A 52 -8.92 -10.66 10.61
C VAL A 52 -8.86 -12.17 10.75
N ARG A 53 -9.36 -12.90 9.76
CA ARG A 53 -9.29 -14.36 9.69
C ARG A 53 -8.26 -14.84 8.67
N LEU A 54 -7.47 -15.83 9.08
CA LEU A 54 -6.63 -16.64 8.20
C LEU A 54 -7.35 -17.94 7.90
N ASP A 55 -7.62 -18.22 6.63
CA ASP A 55 -8.47 -19.33 6.18
C ASP A 55 -7.72 -20.67 6.05
N ASN A 56 -6.40 -20.68 6.19
CA ASN A 56 -5.63 -21.91 6.20
C ASN A 56 -6.05 -22.81 7.38
N GLN A 57 -6.22 -24.12 7.14
CA GLN A 57 -6.45 -25.09 8.21
C GLN A 57 -5.27 -25.20 9.18
N ALA A 58 -4.07 -24.86 8.71
CA ALA A 58 -2.87 -24.79 9.51
C ALA A 58 -1.91 -23.69 9.06
N VAL A 59 -1.37 -22.94 10.02
CA VAL A 59 -0.30 -21.95 9.79
C VAL A 59 0.73 -22.04 10.90
N LYS A 60 1.98 -21.77 10.58
CA LYS A 60 3.01 -21.47 11.57
C LYS A 60 2.77 -20.07 12.12
N ILE A 61 2.94 -19.88 13.42
CA ILE A 61 3.06 -18.57 14.05
C ILE A 61 4.50 -18.38 14.52
N GLY A 62 5.00 -17.16 14.48
CA GLY A 62 6.32 -16.83 14.99
C GLY A 62 6.59 -15.34 15.01
N PHE A 63 7.85 -14.98 15.27
CA PHE A 63 8.31 -13.60 15.25
C PHE A 63 9.57 -13.46 14.39
N SER A 64 9.75 -12.28 13.82
CA SER A 64 10.98 -11.94 13.15
C SER A 64 11.89 -11.13 14.06
N LYS A 65 13.14 -11.60 14.20
CA LYS A 65 14.21 -10.95 14.94
C LYS A 65 15.42 -10.82 14.02
N GLU A 66 15.95 -9.62 13.87
CA GLU A 66 17.10 -9.33 13.01
C GLU A 66 16.91 -9.88 11.57
N ASN A 67 15.73 -9.66 11.00
CA ASN A 67 15.35 -10.12 9.65
C ASN A 67 15.28 -11.64 9.46
N THR A 68 15.31 -12.41 10.54
CA THR A 68 15.12 -13.86 10.50
C THR A 68 13.80 -14.23 11.16
N TYR A 69 12.96 -14.95 10.44
CA TYR A 69 11.70 -15.47 10.96
C TYR A 69 11.91 -16.75 11.76
N TYR A 70 11.44 -16.77 13.00
CA TYR A 70 11.51 -17.93 13.88
C TYR A 70 10.09 -18.45 14.14
N PRO A 71 9.67 -19.54 13.47
CA PRO A 71 8.40 -20.19 13.77
C PRO A 71 8.47 -20.80 15.16
N THR A 72 7.46 -20.53 15.99
CA THR A 72 7.40 -20.99 17.38
C THR A 72 6.44 -22.15 17.56
N ASP A 73 5.33 -22.15 16.83
CA ASP A 73 4.27 -23.15 16.94
C ASP A 73 3.50 -23.27 15.62
N VAL A 74 2.70 -24.34 15.48
CA VAL A 74 1.75 -24.51 14.36
C VAL A 74 0.33 -24.46 14.90
N LEU A 75 -0.43 -23.46 14.46
CA LEU A 75 -1.84 -23.31 14.78
C LEU A 75 -2.68 -24.14 13.83
N ARG A 76 -3.72 -24.80 14.36
CA ARG A 76 -4.64 -25.65 13.58
C ARG A 76 -6.08 -25.34 13.92
N GLY A 77 -6.95 -25.24 12.92
CA GLY A 77 -8.37 -25.00 13.12
C GLY A 77 -9.20 -25.16 11.84
N ASP A 78 -10.26 -25.96 11.93
CA ASP A 78 -11.13 -26.29 10.78
C ASP A 78 -11.88 -25.07 10.22
N LYS A 79 -12.07 -24.03 11.04
CA LYS A 79 -12.74 -22.77 10.67
C LYS A 79 -11.76 -21.63 10.35
N GLY A 80 -10.47 -21.95 10.25
CA GLY A 80 -9.38 -20.99 10.18
C GLY A 80 -9.04 -20.38 11.55
N ILE A 81 -8.23 -19.33 11.52
CA ILE A 81 -7.64 -18.68 12.70
C ILE A 81 -8.07 -17.22 12.70
N SER A 82 -8.72 -16.77 13.77
CA SER A 82 -9.17 -15.39 13.91
C SER A 82 -8.25 -14.61 14.83
N ILE A 83 -7.81 -13.43 14.39
CA ILE A 83 -6.90 -12.54 15.11
C ILE A 83 -7.58 -11.18 15.26
N SER A 84 -7.72 -10.73 16.50
CA SER A 84 -8.30 -9.42 16.82
C SER A 84 -7.45 -8.69 17.85
N ARG A 85 -7.72 -7.40 18.04
CA ARG A 85 -7.17 -6.67 19.17
C ARG A 85 -7.81 -7.21 20.46
N ALA A 86 -6.98 -7.54 21.44
CA ALA A 86 -7.47 -7.88 22.77
C ALA A 86 -7.76 -6.61 23.57
N TYR A 87 -8.83 -6.66 24.37
CA TYR A 87 -9.23 -5.60 25.29
C TYR A 87 -9.37 -6.19 26.69
N GLY A 88 -8.92 -5.43 27.69
CA GLY A 88 -9.06 -5.82 29.09
C GLY A 88 -7.86 -5.40 29.92
N ASN A 89 -8.02 -5.62 31.23
CA ASN A 89 -6.94 -5.55 32.20
C ASN A 89 -6.58 -6.99 32.58
N TYR A 90 -5.28 -7.30 32.53
CA TYR A 90 -4.78 -8.65 32.76
C TYR A 90 -3.83 -8.68 33.94
N ASN A 91 -3.94 -9.73 34.74
CA ASN A 91 -2.91 -10.17 35.67
C ASN A 91 -1.96 -11.10 34.94
N VAL A 92 -0.65 -10.85 35.07
CA VAL A 92 0.40 -11.69 34.47
C VAL A 92 1.07 -12.51 35.55
N TYR A 93 0.97 -13.83 35.43
CA TYR A 93 1.62 -14.75 36.37
C TYR A 93 3.12 -14.82 36.13
N GLY A 94 3.88 -14.98 37.21
CA GLY A 94 5.31 -15.25 37.19
C GLY A 94 5.59 -16.65 36.68
N GLY A 95 6.64 -16.80 35.87
CA GLY A 95 6.98 -18.05 35.20
C GLY A 95 6.81 -17.96 33.68
N SER A 96 7.34 -18.97 32.99
CA SER A 96 7.21 -19.10 31.53
C SER A 96 7.22 -20.56 31.11
N PHE A 97 6.59 -20.83 29.97
CA PHE A 97 6.41 -22.16 29.41
C PHE A 97 7.05 -22.20 28.02
N PRO A 98 7.68 -23.33 27.64
CA PRO A 98 8.38 -23.44 26.36
C PRO A 98 7.47 -23.77 25.17
N SER A 99 6.16 -23.97 25.39
CA SER A 99 5.19 -24.28 24.32
C SER A 99 3.76 -23.93 24.72
N PHE A 100 2.90 -23.71 23.71
CA PHE A 100 1.47 -23.52 23.90
C PHE A 100 0.85 -24.66 24.71
N ALA A 101 1.17 -25.91 24.38
CA ALA A 101 0.56 -27.08 25.03
C ALA A 101 0.82 -27.11 26.54
N LYS A 102 2.04 -26.79 26.99
CA LYS A 102 2.37 -26.72 28.42
C LYS A 102 1.65 -25.57 29.12
N ALA A 103 1.65 -24.38 28.52
CA ALA A 103 0.90 -23.24 29.06
C ALA A 103 -0.60 -23.53 29.12
N ALA A 104 -1.17 -24.16 28.09
CA ALA A 104 -2.59 -24.51 28.02
C ALA A 104 -2.98 -25.54 29.08
N SER A 105 -2.14 -26.56 29.30
CA SER A 105 -2.33 -27.53 30.37
C SER A 105 -2.34 -26.84 31.74
N GLU A 106 -1.39 -25.95 31.99
CA GLU A 106 -1.33 -25.23 33.27
C GLU A 106 -2.52 -24.30 33.48
N ALA A 107 -2.92 -23.57 32.43
CA ALA A 107 -4.12 -22.74 32.45
C ALA A 107 -5.39 -23.55 32.70
N ALA A 108 -5.45 -24.81 32.23
CA ALA A 108 -6.56 -25.71 32.52
C ALA A 108 -6.56 -26.17 33.99
N SER A 109 -5.39 -26.53 34.53
CA SER A 109 -5.23 -26.90 35.95
C SER A 109 -5.68 -25.77 36.89
N LEU A 110 -5.28 -24.53 36.61
CA LEU A 110 -5.70 -23.36 37.40
C LEU A 110 -7.21 -23.11 37.34
N ARG A 111 -7.82 -23.24 36.16
CA ARG A 111 -9.28 -23.09 36.01
C ARG A 111 -10.06 -24.21 36.70
N ALA A 112 -9.47 -25.41 36.78
CA ALA A 112 -10.07 -26.54 37.49
C ALA A 112 -10.01 -26.34 39.02
N SER A 113 -8.92 -25.78 39.55
CA SER A 113 -8.78 -25.50 40.98
C SER A 113 -9.60 -24.27 41.43
N GLN A 114 -9.75 -23.26 40.57
CA GLN A 114 -10.55 -22.06 40.83
C GLN A 114 -11.41 -21.70 39.61
N LYS A 115 -12.67 -22.14 39.64
CA LYS A 115 -13.61 -21.98 38.51
C LYS A 115 -13.91 -20.52 38.12
N SER A 116 -13.64 -19.55 38.98
CA SER A 116 -13.81 -18.12 38.70
C SER A 116 -12.72 -17.53 37.81
N LEU A 117 -11.59 -18.23 37.64
CA LEU A 117 -10.46 -17.76 36.85
C LEU A 117 -10.73 -17.82 35.34
N THR A 118 -10.23 -16.83 34.62
CA THR A 118 -10.23 -16.79 33.15
C THR A 118 -8.79 -16.78 32.64
N VAL A 119 -8.00 -17.77 33.07
CA VAL A 119 -6.59 -17.90 32.67
C VAL A 119 -6.48 -18.40 31.22
N VAL A 120 -5.67 -17.72 30.42
CA VAL A 120 -5.33 -18.08 29.04
C VAL A 120 -3.81 -18.02 28.82
N PRO A 121 -3.26 -18.91 27.95
CA PRO A 121 -1.89 -18.78 27.49
C PRO A 121 -1.68 -17.46 26.72
N ALA A 122 -0.47 -16.91 26.80
CA ALA A 122 -0.03 -15.76 26.03
C ALA A 122 1.36 -16.02 25.43
N LEU A 123 1.50 -15.92 24.11
CA LEU A 123 2.80 -15.92 23.44
C LEU A 123 3.40 -14.52 23.55
N VAL A 124 4.56 -14.40 24.21
CA VAL A 124 5.13 -13.09 24.56
C VAL A 124 6.42 -12.74 23.81
N GLY A 125 6.99 -13.67 23.06
CA GLY A 125 8.19 -13.42 22.27
C GLY A 125 9.07 -14.65 22.11
N LEU A 126 10.38 -14.41 21.99
CA LEU A 126 11.40 -15.42 21.78
C LEU A 126 12.38 -15.49 22.95
N ASP A 127 12.85 -16.69 23.30
CA ASP A 127 13.96 -16.87 24.24
C ASP A 127 15.32 -16.61 23.57
N ARG A 128 16.41 -16.74 24.35
CA ARG A 128 17.78 -16.60 23.83
C ARG A 128 18.16 -17.60 22.74
N ASN A 129 17.42 -18.70 22.62
CA ASN A 129 17.59 -19.75 21.62
C ASN A 129 16.55 -19.63 20.49
N ASN A 130 15.86 -18.49 20.40
CA ASN A 130 14.82 -18.18 19.41
C ASN A 130 13.60 -19.13 19.44
N ARG A 131 13.27 -19.69 20.60
CA ARG A 131 12.05 -20.49 20.82
C ARG A 131 10.94 -19.63 21.42
N GLY A 132 9.69 -19.97 21.13
CA GLY A 132 8.54 -19.26 21.66
C GLY A 132 8.47 -19.29 23.19
N VAL A 133 8.27 -18.12 23.80
CA VAL A 133 8.06 -17.98 25.24
C VAL A 133 6.58 -17.77 25.50
N TRP A 134 6.00 -18.64 26.30
CA TRP A 134 4.60 -18.58 26.69
C TRP A 134 4.46 -18.19 28.16
N LYS A 135 3.45 -17.39 28.49
CA LYS A 135 3.06 -16.99 29.86
C LYS A 135 1.58 -17.26 30.09
N LEU A 136 1.13 -17.07 31.32
CA LEU A 136 -0.28 -17.13 31.69
C LEU A 136 -0.80 -15.74 32.03
N TYR A 137 -1.95 -15.40 31.45
CA TYR A 137 -2.65 -14.14 31.64
C TYR A 137 -4.05 -14.47 32.14
N ASP A 138 -4.54 -13.76 33.15
CA ASP A 138 -5.91 -13.88 33.64
C ASP A 138 -6.64 -12.55 33.53
N VAL A 139 -7.88 -12.62 33.06
CA VAL A 139 -8.74 -11.44 32.85
C VAL A 139 -9.29 -11.01 34.20
N TYR A 140 -8.99 -9.78 34.59
CA TYR A 140 -9.47 -9.22 35.85
C TYR A 140 -10.85 -8.58 35.71
N THR A 141 -11.79 -8.92 36.60
CA THR A 141 -12.93 -8.07 36.94
C THR A 141 -12.62 -7.33 38.25
N ALA A 142 -13.05 -6.08 38.39
CA ALA A 142 -12.52 -5.09 39.32
C ALA A 142 -12.43 -5.49 40.82
N ASP A 143 -13.03 -6.61 41.25
CA ASP A 143 -13.32 -6.89 42.66
C ASP A 143 -12.71 -8.18 43.24
N THR A 144 -11.80 -8.88 42.55
CA THR A 144 -11.16 -10.10 43.11
C THR A 144 -9.67 -10.18 42.77
N ALA A 145 -8.84 -9.35 43.42
CA ALA A 145 -7.40 -9.53 43.37
C ALA A 145 -7.06 -10.80 44.16
N ILE A 146 -6.89 -11.92 43.45
CA ILE A 146 -6.54 -13.19 44.06
C ILE A 146 -5.11 -13.07 44.62
N LYS A 147 -4.94 -13.44 45.90
CA LYS A 147 -3.62 -13.63 46.50
C LYS A 147 -3.06 -14.94 45.94
N THR A 148 -2.35 -14.89 44.82
CA THR A 148 -1.82 -16.08 44.12
C THR A 148 -0.53 -16.64 44.73
N ASN A 149 -0.20 -16.25 45.98
CA ASN A 149 1.00 -16.68 46.69
C ASN A 149 1.12 -18.21 46.84
N ASP A 150 0.05 -18.96 46.57
CA ASP A 150 0.03 -20.42 46.73
C ASP A 150 0.42 -21.20 45.45
N VAL A 151 0.53 -20.57 44.27
CA VAL A 151 0.88 -21.29 43.01
C VAL A 151 1.87 -20.53 42.10
N TYR A 152 1.61 -19.26 41.78
CA TYR A 152 2.53 -18.40 41.00
C TYR A 152 2.32 -16.94 41.40
N SER A 153 3.38 -16.18 41.67
CA SER A 153 3.27 -14.75 42.00
C SER A 153 2.81 -13.92 40.80
N VAL A 154 1.90 -12.96 41.00
CA VAL A 154 1.57 -11.98 39.96
C VAL A 154 2.73 -10.99 39.79
N THR A 155 3.26 -10.89 38.58
CA THR A 155 4.39 -10.00 38.25
C THR A 155 3.95 -8.64 37.70
N SER A 156 2.73 -8.54 37.18
CA SER A 156 2.12 -7.29 36.72
C SER A 156 0.60 -7.35 36.83
N THR A 157 0.00 -6.29 37.34
CA THR A 157 -1.46 -6.06 37.35
C THR A 157 -1.83 -5.00 36.31
N ASN A 158 -3.08 -5.00 35.85
CA ASN A 158 -3.61 -4.02 34.90
C ASN A 158 -2.78 -3.84 33.61
N LYS A 159 -2.20 -4.93 33.09
CA LYS A 159 -1.42 -4.91 31.85
C LYS A 159 -2.35 -4.79 30.64
N SER A 160 -2.92 -3.61 30.42
CA SER A 160 -3.57 -3.25 29.17
C SER A 160 -2.51 -2.74 28.19
N SER A 161 -2.30 -3.48 27.10
CA SER A 161 -1.35 -3.10 26.07
C SER A 161 -2.10 -2.80 24.79
N LYS A 162 -1.80 -1.66 24.16
CA LYS A 162 -2.31 -1.36 22.82
C LYS A 162 -1.80 -2.32 21.75
N TYR A 163 -0.91 -3.23 22.12
CA TYR A 163 -0.30 -4.22 21.27
C TYR A 163 -0.77 -5.65 21.56
N LEU A 164 -1.66 -5.84 22.53
CA LEU A 164 -2.17 -7.17 22.85
C LEU A 164 -3.16 -7.65 21.77
N LEU A 165 -2.94 -8.86 21.29
CA LEU A 165 -3.80 -9.53 20.31
C LEU A 165 -4.47 -10.74 20.94
N ALA A 166 -5.68 -11.04 20.50
CA ALA A 166 -6.37 -12.29 20.80
C ALA A 166 -6.37 -13.17 19.56
N VAL A 167 -5.99 -14.43 19.72
CA VAL A 167 -5.99 -15.44 18.66
C VAL A 167 -6.95 -16.55 19.05
N THR A 168 -7.85 -16.90 18.13
CA THR A 168 -8.81 -17.98 18.29
C THR A 168 -8.64 -18.98 17.15
N THR A 169 -8.50 -20.26 17.48
CA THR A 169 -8.35 -21.36 16.52
C THR A 169 -9.14 -22.57 17.00
N GLY A 170 -10.23 -22.91 16.30
CA GLY A 170 -11.19 -23.92 16.79
C GLY A 170 -11.73 -23.54 18.18
N SER A 171 -11.57 -24.43 19.16
CA SER A 171 -11.92 -24.20 20.57
C SER A 171 -10.81 -23.52 21.38
N SER A 172 -9.61 -23.37 20.83
CA SER A 172 -8.47 -22.77 21.52
C SER A 172 -8.49 -21.25 21.40
N LYS A 173 -8.19 -20.58 22.51
CA LYS A 173 -8.02 -19.12 22.59
C LYS A 173 -6.77 -18.80 23.39
N PHE A 174 -5.94 -17.91 22.86
CA PHE A 174 -4.74 -17.43 23.54
C PHE A 174 -4.45 -15.97 23.15
N LEU A 175 -3.53 -15.35 23.87
CA LEU A 175 -3.10 -13.98 23.62
C LEU A 175 -1.74 -13.95 22.94
N VAL A 176 -1.45 -12.86 22.23
CA VAL A 176 -0.09 -12.53 21.81
C VAL A 176 0.24 -11.16 22.38
N ASP A 177 1.27 -11.08 23.22
CA ASP A 177 1.76 -9.82 23.78
C ASP A 177 3.07 -9.42 23.12
N VAL A 178 2.95 -8.62 22.07
CA VAL A 178 4.09 -8.22 21.23
C VAL A 178 4.98 -7.16 21.88
N ALA A 179 4.59 -6.61 23.05
CA ALA A 179 5.39 -5.61 23.74
C ALA A 179 6.70 -6.20 24.26
N GLU A 180 6.68 -7.46 24.72
CA GLU A 180 7.89 -8.18 25.17
C GLU A 180 8.69 -8.73 23.97
N ALA A 181 8.01 -9.04 22.86
CA ALA A 181 8.64 -9.54 21.64
C ALA A 181 9.35 -8.44 20.82
N ASP A 182 8.96 -7.17 21.01
CA ASP A 182 9.30 -6.02 20.14
C ASP A 182 9.01 -6.26 18.64
N ALA A 183 8.10 -7.21 18.34
CA ALA A 183 7.73 -7.61 17.00
C ALA A 183 6.30 -8.15 16.97
N ASN A 184 5.52 -7.82 15.93
CA ASN A 184 4.19 -8.41 15.75
C ASN A 184 4.30 -9.88 15.31
N PRO A 185 3.28 -10.73 15.60
CA PRO A 185 3.28 -12.10 15.14
C PRO A 185 3.19 -12.17 13.62
N GLN A 186 3.94 -13.11 13.06
CA GLN A 186 3.91 -13.45 11.64
C GLN A 186 3.42 -14.88 11.44
N PHE A 187 2.57 -15.02 10.43
CA PHE A 187 1.93 -16.26 10.06
C PHE A 187 2.46 -16.73 8.71
N GLU A 188 2.97 -17.96 8.65
CA GLU A 188 3.45 -18.60 7.43
C GLU A 188 2.59 -19.84 7.14
N ALA A 189 2.24 -20.09 5.89
CA ALA A 189 1.59 -21.35 5.52
C ALA A 189 2.51 -22.54 5.82
N VAL A 190 1.94 -23.65 6.27
CA VAL A 190 2.73 -24.89 6.51
C VAL A 190 3.38 -25.34 5.21
N ASN A 191 2.60 -25.36 4.13
CA ASN A 191 3.08 -25.48 2.76
C ASN A 191 3.27 -24.08 2.16
N LYS A 192 4.52 -23.62 1.99
CA LYS A 192 4.80 -22.27 1.48
C LYS A 192 4.18 -22.01 0.09
N ALA A 193 4.03 -23.04 -0.74
CA ALA A 193 3.46 -22.91 -2.08
C ALA A 193 1.97 -22.53 -2.07
N GLU A 194 1.25 -22.81 -0.99
CA GLU A 194 -0.16 -22.48 -0.83
C GLU A 194 -0.40 -21.02 -0.43
N GLY A 195 0.61 -20.35 0.11
CA GLY A 195 0.46 -19.01 0.69
C GLY A 195 -0.52 -18.93 1.87
N VAL A 196 -0.57 -17.76 2.48
CA VAL A 196 -1.48 -17.47 3.59
C VAL A 196 -2.76 -16.85 3.05
N SER A 197 -3.88 -17.46 3.35
CA SER A 197 -5.22 -17.06 2.95
C SER A 197 -5.75 -16.03 3.95
N VAL A 198 -6.14 -14.84 3.49
CA VAL A 198 -6.62 -13.75 4.37
C VAL A 198 -8.04 -13.38 3.98
N GLU A 199 -9.00 -13.64 4.86
CA GLU A 199 -10.43 -13.32 4.68
C GLU A 199 -11.01 -13.78 3.33
N GLY A 200 -11.05 -15.09 3.13
CA GLY A 200 -11.56 -15.75 1.93
C GLY A 200 -10.48 -16.49 1.14
N GLU A 201 -10.71 -16.68 -0.16
CA GLU A 201 -9.90 -17.55 -1.01
C GLU A 201 -8.58 -16.92 -1.48
N ASN A 202 -8.43 -15.59 -1.36
CA ASN A 202 -7.20 -14.95 -1.82
C ASN A 202 -6.03 -15.30 -0.90
N ARG A 203 -4.90 -15.65 -1.53
CA ARG A 203 -3.69 -16.13 -0.87
C ARG A 203 -2.52 -15.21 -1.16
N TYR A 204 -1.64 -15.08 -0.18
CA TYR A 204 -0.46 -14.23 -0.25
C TYR A 204 0.79 -15.07 -0.01
N ARG A 205 1.81 -14.87 -0.85
CA ARG A 205 3.12 -15.49 -0.69
C ARG A 205 3.86 -14.91 0.53
N GLY A 206 4.88 -15.62 1.00
CA GLY A 206 5.62 -15.25 2.20
C GLY A 206 4.76 -15.37 3.46
N ARG A 207 4.76 -14.32 4.27
CA ARG A 207 4.13 -14.27 5.59
C ARG A 207 3.11 -13.16 5.69
N ILE A 208 2.16 -13.33 6.60
CA ILE A 208 1.24 -12.27 7.01
C ILE A 208 1.61 -11.86 8.44
N GLU A 209 2.04 -10.63 8.63
CA GLU A 209 2.16 -10.02 9.95
C GLU A 209 0.84 -9.34 10.31
N ILE A 210 0.36 -9.52 11.55
CA ILE A 210 -0.85 -8.85 12.02
C ILE A 210 -0.52 -8.05 13.27
N GLY A 211 -0.81 -6.74 13.22
CA GLY A 211 -0.56 -5.83 14.34
C GLY A 211 -1.60 -4.72 14.42
N THR A 212 -1.63 -4.02 15.55
CA THR A 212 -2.54 -2.88 15.75
C THR A 212 -1.99 -1.58 15.18
N TYR A 213 -0.65 -1.46 15.07
CA TYR A 213 0.06 -0.25 14.63
C TYR A 213 -0.46 1.04 15.28
N GLY A 214 -0.79 0.94 16.58
CA GLY A 214 -1.31 2.06 17.37
C GLY A 214 -2.76 2.47 17.05
N LYS A 215 -3.55 1.59 16.41
CA LYS A 215 -4.97 1.79 16.09
C LYS A 215 -5.89 0.90 16.94
N SER A 216 -7.19 1.12 16.87
CA SER A 216 -8.22 0.37 17.62
C SER A 216 -8.50 -1.02 17.05
N GLY A 217 -8.14 -1.28 15.80
CA GLY A 217 -8.25 -2.57 15.16
C GLY A 217 -6.89 -3.19 14.86
N VAL A 218 -6.92 -4.24 14.04
CA VAL A 218 -5.75 -4.90 13.47
C VAL A 218 -5.64 -4.57 11.98
N THR A 219 -4.42 -4.62 11.46
CA THR A 219 -4.15 -4.49 10.02
C THR A 219 -3.18 -5.60 9.61
N PRO A 220 -3.50 -6.39 8.57
CA PRO A 220 -2.56 -7.33 7.98
C PRO A 220 -1.50 -6.62 7.15
N VAL A 221 -0.27 -7.10 7.24
CA VAL A 221 0.87 -6.71 6.42
C VAL A 221 1.43 -7.95 5.78
N ASN A 222 1.48 -7.98 4.45
CA ASN A 222 2.14 -9.06 3.76
C ASN A 222 3.65 -8.79 3.72
N VAL A 223 4.40 -9.69 4.32
CA VAL A 223 5.85 -9.69 4.38
C VAL A 223 6.34 -10.75 3.40
N VAL A 224 6.86 -10.32 2.25
CA VAL A 224 7.00 -11.17 1.07
C VAL A 224 8.28 -10.83 0.32
N ASN A 225 8.88 -11.81 -0.36
CA ASN A 225 10.05 -11.56 -1.19
C ASN A 225 9.68 -10.58 -2.31
N LEU A 226 10.59 -9.67 -2.68
CA LEU A 226 10.32 -8.67 -3.71
C LEU A 226 9.85 -9.29 -5.03
N GLU A 227 10.47 -10.36 -5.51
CA GLU A 227 10.07 -11.02 -6.76
C GLU A 227 8.65 -11.58 -6.69
N GLU A 228 8.30 -12.20 -5.56
CA GLU A 228 6.95 -12.71 -5.30
C GLU A 228 5.91 -11.58 -5.20
N TYR A 229 6.28 -10.44 -4.62
CA TYR A 229 5.44 -9.24 -4.61
C TYR A 229 5.16 -8.73 -6.03
N ILE A 230 6.17 -8.74 -6.91
CA ILE A 230 6.01 -8.30 -8.29
C ILE A 230 5.06 -9.20 -9.08
N ARG A 231 5.03 -10.51 -8.80
CA ARG A 231 4.05 -11.44 -9.41
C ARG A 231 2.60 -11.08 -9.09
N GLY A 232 2.33 -10.62 -7.87
CA GLY A 232 0.99 -10.13 -7.49
C GLY A 232 0.70 -8.68 -7.87
N SER A 233 1.69 -7.94 -8.42
CA SER A 233 1.55 -6.52 -8.77
C SER A 233 1.47 -6.28 -10.28
N VAL A 234 2.34 -6.87 -11.09
CA VAL A 234 2.39 -6.66 -12.55
C VAL A 234 1.05 -6.95 -13.26
N PRO A 235 0.33 -8.06 -12.96
CA PRO A 235 -0.95 -8.36 -13.61
C PRO A 235 -2.04 -7.31 -13.33
N MET A 236 -1.92 -6.56 -12.23
CA MET A 236 -2.85 -5.49 -11.90
C MET A 236 -2.60 -4.21 -12.70
N GLU A 237 -1.41 -4.09 -13.30
CA GLU A 237 -0.95 -2.89 -13.99
C GLU A 237 -0.95 -3.06 -15.51
N MET A 238 -0.69 -4.27 -16.01
CA MET A 238 -0.75 -4.59 -17.44
C MET A 238 -1.48 -5.91 -17.67
N SER A 239 -2.28 -5.97 -18.74
CA SER A 239 -2.91 -7.22 -19.17
C SER A 239 -1.85 -8.25 -19.57
N HIS A 240 -2.00 -9.47 -19.08
CA HIS A 240 -1.13 -10.62 -19.42
C HIS A 240 -1.05 -10.92 -20.93
N SER A 241 -2.03 -10.47 -21.72
CA SER A 241 -2.05 -10.63 -23.19
C SER A 241 -1.12 -9.67 -23.95
N TRP A 242 -0.53 -8.70 -23.26
CA TRP A 242 0.36 -7.73 -23.91
C TRP A 242 1.72 -8.34 -24.26
N HIS A 243 2.40 -7.72 -25.22
CA HIS A 243 3.69 -8.18 -25.71
C HIS A 243 4.72 -8.35 -24.58
N ALA A 244 5.51 -9.43 -24.62
CA ALA A 244 6.43 -9.80 -23.55
C ALA A 244 7.40 -8.68 -23.15
N SER A 245 7.92 -7.90 -24.11
CA SER A 245 8.76 -6.72 -23.83
C SER A 245 8.08 -5.66 -22.97
N ALA A 246 6.77 -5.43 -23.15
CA ALA A 246 6.01 -4.49 -22.32
C ALA A 246 5.84 -5.03 -20.89
N LEU A 247 5.50 -6.32 -20.76
CA LEU A 247 5.41 -6.99 -19.46
C LEU A 247 6.75 -6.97 -18.71
N LYS A 248 7.86 -7.26 -19.40
CA LYS A 248 9.23 -7.18 -18.84
C LYS A 248 9.58 -5.75 -18.41
N ALA A 249 9.24 -4.75 -19.22
CA ALA A 249 9.46 -3.35 -18.86
C ALA A 249 8.68 -2.96 -17.60
N GLN A 250 7.42 -3.40 -17.49
CA GLN A 250 6.59 -3.19 -16.31
C GLN A 250 7.13 -3.94 -15.09
N ALA A 251 7.62 -5.17 -15.23
CA ALA A 251 8.21 -5.94 -14.14
C ALA A 251 9.43 -5.22 -13.54
N VAL A 252 10.38 -4.81 -14.37
CA VAL A 252 11.59 -4.07 -13.93
C VAL A 252 11.22 -2.71 -13.30
N CYS A 253 10.25 -2.00 -13.87
CA CYS A 253 9.77 -0.73 -13.29
C CYS A 253 9.01 -0.95 -11.98
N ALA A 254 8.21 -2.01 -11.86
CA ALA A 254 7.49 -2.33 -10.64
C ALA A 254 8.47 -2.72 -9.52
N ARG A 255 9.48 -3.55 -9.85
CA ARG A 255 10.55 -3.96 -8.95
C ARG A 255 11.35 -2.77 -8.42
N SER A 256 11.77 -1.88 -9.31
CA SER A 256 12.54 -0.69 -8.96
C SER A 256 11.73 0.30 -8.11
N PHE A 257 10.43 0.43 -8.37
CA PHE A 257 9.53 1.21 -7.53
C PHE A 257 9.42 0.58 -6.13
N GLY A 258 9.11 -0.71 -6.05
CA GLY A 258 8.95 -1.45 -4.80
C GLY A 258 10.20 -1.36 -3.92
N ALA A 259 11.38 -1.59 -4.51
CA ALA A 259 12.67 -1.44 -3.85
C ALA A 259 12.92 0.00 -3.39
N ALA A 260 12.74 1.00 -4.25
CA ALA A 260 13.01 2.40 -3.90
C ALA A 260 12.06 2.96 -2.83
N VAL A 261 10.82 2.46 -2.75
CA VAL A 261 9.83 2.92 -1.75
C VAL A 261 9.93 2.14 -0.44
N SER A 262 10.14 0.83 -0.49
CA SER A 262 10.35 0.04 0.73
C SER A 262 11.70 0.37 1.38
N GLY A 263 12.70 0.77 0.58
CA GLY A 263 14.07 0.97 1.01
C GLY A 263 14.78 -0.32 1.42
N PHE A 264 14.09 -1.47 1.34
CA PHE A 264 14.31 -2.68 2.13
C PHE A 264 14.42 -2.36 3.63
N GLY A 265 13.91 -3.22 4.51
CA GLY A 265 13.73 -2.82 5.91
C GLY A 265 13.60 -3.99 6.85
N SER A 266 13.52 -3.67 8.14
CA SER A 266 13.37 -4.67 9.18
C SER A 266 12.14 -5.53 8.89
N ASP A 267 12.34 -6.84 8.92
CA ASP A 267 11.30 -7.84 8.70
C ASP A 267 10.19 -7.78 9.75
N SER A 268 10.30 -6.91 10.76
CA SER A 268 9.29 -6.54 11.76
C SER A 268 9.46 -5.06 12.20
N ASP A 269 8.36 -4.34 12.41
CA ASP A 269 8.34 -3.02 13.08
C ASP A 269 6.93 -2.74 13.65
N ILE A 270 6.82 -2.73 14.99
CA ILE A 270 5.54 -2.52 15.70
C ILE A 270 5.02 -1.07 15.61
N LYS A 271 5.88 -0.10 15.26
CA LYS A 271 5.56 1.33 15.15
C LYS A 271 5.23 1.74 13.72
N LYS A 272 5.92 1.16 12.72
CA LYS A 272 5.72 1.43 11.29
C LYS A 272 5.65 0.13 10.50
N GLY A 273 4.47 -0.48 10.50
CA GLY A 273 4.27 -1.82 9.93
C GLY A 273 4.64 -2.00 8.48
N TYR A 274 4.55 -0.96 7.64
CA TYR A 274 4.75 -1.07 6.20
C TYR A 274 5.06 0.30 5.57
N LYS A 275 5.82 0.26 4.47
CA LYS A 275 6.06 1.42 3.59
C LYS A 275 5.29 1.31 2.27
N LEU A 276 5.00 0.09 1.82
CA LEU A 276 4.14 -0.17 0.66
C LEU A 276 2.70 -0.43 1.11
N THR A 277 1.75 -0.08 0.24
CA THR A 277 0.33 -0.40 0.43
C THR A 277 -0.19 -1.04 -0.84
N ASN A 278 -1.21 -1.90 -0.72
CA ASN A 278 -1.88 -2.54 -1.86
C ASN A 278 -2.90 -1.62 -2.57
N THR A 279 -2.64 -0.31 -2.56
CA THR A 279 -3.49 0.72 -3.15
C THR A 279 -2.74 1.43 -4.27
N ILE A 280 -3.47 2.15 -5.12
CA ILE A 280 -2.91 2.97 -6.21
C ILE A 280 -1.97 4.10 -5.75
N SER A 281 -1.81 4.34 -4.44
CA SER A 281 -0.80 5.29 -3.95
C SER A 281 0.62 4.74 -4.06
N HIS A 282 0.77 3.42 -4.12
CA HIS A 282 2.04 2.73 -4.35
C HIS A 282 1.97 1.90 -5.61
N GLN A 283 1.46 0.66 -5.51
CA GLN A 283 1.23 -0.23 -6.64
C GLN A 283 0.00 -1.08 -6.30
N SER A 284 -0.81 -1.37 -7.30
CA SER A 284 -1.88 -2.35 -7.11
C SER A 284 -1.25 -3.72 -6.84
N TYR A 285 -1.73 -4.40 -5.81
CA TYR A 285 -1.20 -5.70 -5.37
C TYR A 285 -2.34 -6.55 -4.82
N GLU A 286 -2.58 -7.71 -5.44
CA GLU A 286 -3.71 -8.59 -5.04
C GLU A 286 -3.27 -10.03 -4.71
N GLY A 287 -1.98 -10.24 -4.44
CA GLY A 287 -1.46 -11.57 -4.07
C GLY A 287 -1.56 -12.58 -5.22
N MET A 288 -1.74 -13.85 -4.87
CA MET A 288 -1.66 -14.98 -5.81
C MET A 288 -2.85 -15.08 -6.76
N LYS A 289 -4.01 -14.53 -6.39
CA LYS A 289 -5.25 -14.52 -7.18
C LYS A 289 -5.07 -14.04 -8.62
N VAL A 290 -4.15 -13.10 -8.83
CA VAL A 290 -3.99 -12.38 -10.10
C VAL A 290 -2.77 -12.84 -10.89
N GLU A 291 -1.98 -13.76 -10.35
CA GLU A 291 -0.79 -14.30 -11.02
C GLU A 291 -1.20 -15.01 -12.32
N THR A 292 -0.45 -14.76 -13.39
CA THR A 292 -0.63 -15.42 -14.69
C THR A 292 0.70 -15.94 -15.19
N LYS A 293 0.68 -16.96 -16.07
CA LYS A 293 1.91 -17.58 -16.59
C LYS A 293 2.76 -16.57 -17.36
N GLU A 294 2.15 -15.68 -18.13
CA GLU A 294 2.82 -14.71 -18.98
C GLU A 294 3.51 -13.63 -18.15
N THR A 295 2.81 -13.07 -17.16
CA THR A 295 3.38 -12.07 -16.25
C THR A 295 4.46 -12.69 -15.37
N ASP A 296 4.24 -13.89 -14.82
CA ASP A 296 5.22 -14.59 -13.99
C ASP A 296 6.49 -14.89 -14.78
N LYS A 297 6.34 -15.29 -16.05
CA LYS A 297 7.48 -15.45 -16.96
C LYS A 297 8.22 -14.13 -17.16
N ALA A 298 7.53 -13.00 -17.34
CA ALA A 298 8.18 -11.70 -17.49
C ALA A 298 8.92 -11.26 -16.23
N VAL A 299 8.36 -11.52 -15.04
CA VAL A 299 9.02 -11.28 -13.74
C VAL A 299 10.29 -12.12 -13.64
N LYS A 300 10.19 -13.43 -13.87
CA LYS A 300 11.32 -14.37 -13.81
C LYS A 300 12.42 -14.04 -14.84
N ASP A 301 12.03 -13.77 -16.08
CA ASP A 301 12.98 -13.43 -17.15
C ASP A 301 13.72 -12.09 -16.91
N THR A 302 13.30 -11.30 -15.91
CA THR A 302 13.93 -10.03 -15.52
C THR A 302 14.25 -9.99 -14.02
N GLU A 303 14.37 -11.17 -13.41
CA GLU A 303 14.66 -11.31 -11.99
C GLU A 303 15.95 -10.57 -11.64
N ASN A 304 15.95 -9.84 -10.51
CA ASN A 304 17.06 -9.00 -10.07
C ASN A 304 17.48 -7.87 -11.03
N GLU A 305 16.72 -7.58 -12.10
CA GLU A 305 16.97 -6.39 -12.93
C GLU A 305 16.25 -5.16 -12.38
N PHE A 306 16.99 -4.06 -12.25
CA PHE A 306 16.54 -2.77 -11.73
C PHE A 306 16.88 -1.61 -12.67
N VAL A 307 16.06 -0.55 -12.59
CA VAL A 307 16.35 0.74 -13.22
C VAL A 307 17.22 1.56 -12.26
N THR A 308 18.38 1.96 -12.73
CA THR A 308 19.35 2.72 -11.94
C THR A 308 19.70 4.06 -12.58
N TYR A 309 20.01 5.06 -11.75
CA TYR A 309 20.57 6.34 -12.19
C TYR A 309 21.80 6.62 -11.34
N LYS A 310 22.98 6.75 -11.96
CA LYS A 310 24.27 6.86 -11.25
C LYS A 310 24.44 5.73 -10.22
N ASN A 311 24.23 4.48 -10.66
CA ASN A 311 24.37 3.25 -9.87
C ASN A 311 23.48 3.17 -8.63
N ARG A 312 22.32 3.83 -8.64
CA ARG A 312 21.32 3.72 -7.57
C ARG A 312 19.96 3.37 -8.13
N VAL A 313 19.29 2.40 -7.52
CA VAL A 313 17.91 2.05 -7.86
C VAL A 313 17.05 3.30 -7.70
N VAL A 314 16.30 3.63 -8.74
CA VAL A 314 15.45 4.82 -8.76
C VAL A 314 13.97 4.47 -8.70
N LYS A 315 13.19 5.36 -8.10
CA LYS A 315 11.73 5.28 -8.12
C LYS A 315 11.21 5.49 -9.55
N THR A 316 10.72 4.42 -10.16
CA THR A 316 10.16 4.33 -11.52
C THR A 316 8.63 4.41 -11.48
N THR A 317 8.09 5.61 -11.68
CA THR A 317 6.64 5.79 -11.75
C THR A 317 6.10 5.41 -13.12
N TYR A 318 4.85 4.94 -13.18
CA TYR A 318 4.19 4.55 -14.42
C TYR A 318 2.70 4.90 -14.37
N PHE A 319 2.07 5.00 -15.53
CA PHE A 319 0.67 5.39 -15.67
C PHE A 319 0.08 4.86 -16.99
N SER A 320 -1.24 4.84 -17.11
CA SER A 320 -1.96 4.27 -18.25
C SER A 320 -1.62 4.91 -19.60
N THR A 321 -1.96 6.19 -19.79
CA THR A 321 -1.99 6.85 -21.11
C THR A 321 -1.43 8.27 -21.00
N SER A 322 -0.48 8.64 -21.85
CA SER A 322 0.26 9.92 -21.79
C SER A 322 -0.51 11.06 -22.46
N GLY A 323 -1.26 10.75 -23.51
CA GLY A 323 -1.83 11.74 -24.42
C GLY A 323 -0.76 12.30 -25.38
N GLY A 324 0.24 11.50 -25.74
CA GLY A 324 1.32 11.82 -26.70
C GLY A 324 2.58 12.48 -26.11
N TYR A 325 2.64 12.70 -24.80
CA TYR A 325 3.82 13.27 -24.14
C TYR A 325 3.78 13.00 -22.62
N THR A 326 4.90 12.55 -22.04
CA THR A 326 5.01 12.37 -20.58
C THR A 326 5.27 13.70 -19.84
N GLU A 327 5.47 13.69 -18.54
CA GLU A 327 5.57 14.88 -17.71
C GLU A 327 6.79 14.81 -16.79
N SER A 328 7.36 15.97 -16.48
CA SER A 328 8.47 16.10 -15.53
C SER A 328 7.97 16.06 -14.09
N SER A 329 8.71 15.41 -13.19
CA SER A 329 8.26 15.19 -11.79
C SER A 329 7.86 16.47 -11.06
N GLU A 330 8.58 17.58 -11.28
CA GLU A 330 8.33 18.85 -10.61
C GLU A 330 6.95 19.45 -10.94
N ASN A 331 6.42 19.13 -12.12
CA ASN A 331 5.13 19.59 -12.60
C ASN A 331 3.95 18.82 -12.00
N VAL A 332 4.22 17.68 -11.35
CA VAL A 332 3.20 16.83 -10.71
C VAL A 332 3.33 16.84 -9.20
N TRP A 333 4.50 16.48 -8.67
CA TRP A 333 4.72 16.30 -7.22
C TRP A 333 5.66 17.34 -6.60
N GLY A 334 6.25 18.22 -7.42
CA GLY A 334 7.34 19.08 -6.97
C GLY A 334 8.68 18.32 -6.93
N GLY A 335 9.79 19.04 -6.78
CA GLY A 335 11.13 18.47 -6.84
C GLY A 335 11.54 17.96 -8.22
N LYS A 336 12.70 18.38 -8.70
CA LYS A 336 13.26 17.90 -9.97
C LYS A 336 13.92 16.53 -9.74
N LYS A 337 13.50 15.51 -10.50
CA LYS A 337 14.17 14.21 -10.56
C LYS A 337 14.82 14.04 -11.94
N PRO A 338 16.15 13.83 -12.02
CA PRO A 338 16.85 13.76 -13.30
C PRO A 338 16.34 12.67 -14.26
N TRP A 339 15.87 11.54 -13.74
CA TRP A 339 15.36 10.43 -14.54
C TRP A 339 13.86 10.53 -14.88
N LEU A 340 13.10 11.44 -14.23
CA LEU A 340 11.66 11.65 -14.51
C LEU A 340 11.48 12.95 -15.29
N ARG A 341 11.87 12.94 -16.57
CA ARG A 341 11.72 14.07 -17.48
C ARG A 341 10.61 13.83 -18.48
N ALA A 342 9.98 14.91 -18.93
CA ALA A 342 9.00 14.87 -19.99
C ALA A 342 9.66 14.47 -21.32
N VAL A 343 9.18 13.39 -21.95
CA VAL A 343 9.59 12.89 -23.28
C VAL A 343 8.37 12.77 -24.20
N PRO A 344 8.54 12.97 -25.52
CA PRO A 344 7.49 12.66 -26.51
C PRO A 344 7.13 11.17 -26.45
N ASP A 345 5.86 10.84 -26.66
CA ASP A 345 5.38 9.46 -26.65
C ASP A 345 4.60 9.14 -27.94
N PRO A 346 5.30 9.03 -29.09
CA PRO A 346 4.67 8.81 -30.40
C PRO A 346 4.13 7.39 -30.58
N TYR A 347 4.46 6.48 -29.64
CA TYR A 347 4.13 5.06 -29.73
C TYR A 347 2.76 4.72 -29.12
N GLU A 348 2.05 5.70 -28.54
CA GLU A 348 0.70 5.54 -28.01
C GLU A 348 -0.34 5.34 -29.14
N ASN A 349 -0.33 4.17 -29.76
CA ASN A 349 -1.20 3.81 -30.88
C ASN A 349 -2.58 3.30 -30.41
N LYS A 350 -2.65 2.69 -29.22
CA LYS A 350 -3.85 2.08 -28.64
C LYS A 350 -4.06 2.58 -27.21
N PRO A 351 -4.40 3.87 -27.02
CA PRO A 351 -4.59 4.44 -25.69
C PRO A 351 -5.78 3.78 -24.98
N GLU A 352 -5.61 3.43 -23.70
CA GLU A 352 -6.72 2.92 -22.87
C GLU A 352 -7.85 3.95 -22.76
N LYS A 353 -7.48 5.23 -22.62
CA LYS A 353 -8.41 6.35 -22.73
C LYS A 353 -8.11 7.18 -23.97
N LYS A 354 -8.96 6.97 -24.98
CA LYS A 354 -9.09 7.89 -26.13
C LYS A 354 -9.38 9.31 -25.63
N PRO A 355 -9.15 10.34 -26.47
CA PRO A 355 -9.60 11.69 -26.16
C PRO A 355 -11.03 11.70 -25.63
N TRP A 356 -11.25 12.43 -24.55
CA TRP A 356 -12.46 12.37 -23.75
C TRP A 356 -13.06 13.75 -23.54
N THR A 357 -14.37 13.78 -23.31
CA THR A 357 -15.13 14.99 -23.02
C THR A 357 -15.94 14.78 -21.75
N VAL A 358 -15.89 15.75 -20.83
CA VAL A 358 -16.71 15.79 -19.61
C VAL A 358 -17.33 17.17 -19.51
N SER A 359 -18.57 17.26 -19.05
CA SER A 359 -19.26 18.52 -18.89
C SER A 359 -19.83 18.69 -17.49
N PHE A 360 -19.93 19.94 -17.05
CA PHE A 360 -20.45 20.29 -15.74
C PHE A 360 -21.40 21.47 -15.82
N THR A 361 -22.46 21.43 -15.01
CA THR A 361 -23.27 22.62 -14.70
C THR A 361 -22.59 23.47 -13.62
N LYS A 362 -22.94 24.74 -13.52
CA LYS A 362 -22.47 25.63 -12.43
C LYS A 362 -22.75 25.05 -11.05
N PHE A 363 -23.92 24.42 -10.88
CA PHE A 363 -24.29 23.77 -9.62
C PHE A 363 -23.35 22.61 -9.26
N GLN A 364 -23.05 21.73 -10.22
CA GLN A 364 -22.10 20.63 -10.02
C GLN A 364 -20.71 21.15 -9.67
N LEU A 365 -20.26 22.22 -10.35
CA LEU A 365 -18.96 22.84 -10.07
C LEU A 365 -18.90 23.43 -8.66
N SER A 366 -19.95 24.13 -8.21
CA SER A 366 -20.01 24.66 -6.85
C SER A 366 -19.88 23.56 -5.80
N SER A 367 -20.54 22.42 -6.00
CA SER A 367 -20.45 21.26 -5.11
C SER A 367 -19.05 20.63 -5.11
N LEU A 368 -18.43 20.45 -6.28
CA LEU A 368 -17.09 19.87 -6.41
C LEU A 368 -15.98 20.77 -5.82
N LEU A 369 -16.14 22.09 -5.92
CA LEU A 369 -15.10 23.07 -5.56
C LEU A 369 -15.26 23.66 -4.16
N GLY A 370 -16.41 23.44 -3.49
CA GLY A 370 -16.73 24.03 -2.20
C GLY A 370 -15.65 23.81 -1.14
N SER A 371 -15.24 22.55 -0.90
CA SER A 371 -14.20 22.24 0.10
C SER A 371 -12.84 22.83 -0.26
N TYR A 372 -12.49 22.90 -1.54
CA TYR A 372 -11.23 23.52 -2.00
C TYR A 372 -11.23 25.03 -1.74
N ALA A 373 -12.36 25.70 -1.97
CA ALA A 373 -12.51 27.13 -1.70
C ALA A 373 -12.45 27.42 -0.20
N VAL A 374 -13.20 26.68 0.62
CA VAL A 374 -13.23 26.85 2.09
C VAL A 374 -11.86 26.62 2.72
N ASN A 375 -11.12 25.60 2.27
CA ASN A 375 -9.76 25.34 2.76
C ASN A 375 -8.77 26.46 2.45
N GLN A 376 -9.07 27.34 1.49
CA GLN A 376 -8.30 28.55 1.19
C GLN A 376 -8.92 29.82 1.80
N GLY A 377 -9.95 29.71 2.64
CA GLY A 377 -10.66 30.83 3.24
C GLY A 377 -11.49 31.63 2.24
N LYS A 378 -12.02 30.98 1.19
CA LYS A 378 -12.73 31.64 0.08
C LYS A 378 -14.15 31.13 -0.07
N SER A 379 -15.03 32.01 -0.54
CA SER A 379 -16.33 31.67 -1.11
C SER A 379 -16.32 32.04 -2.60
N LEU A 380 -16.82 31.16 -3.46
CA LEU A 380 -16.81 31.39 -4.90
C LEU A 380 -18.12 31.99 -5.43
N GLY A 381 -19.25 31.78 -4.76
CA GLY A 381 -20.56 32.11 -5.34
C GLY A 381 -20.83 31.27 -6.59
N SER A 382 -21.53 31.85 -7.57
CA SER A 382 -21.82 31.17 -8.84
C SER A 382 -20.56 31.15 -9.72
N ILE A 383 -20.24 30.01 -10.34
CA ILE A 383 -19.05 29.88 -11.19
C ILE A 383 -19.28 30.59 -12.53
N GLU A 384 -18.38 31.50 -12.88
CA GLU A 384 -18.47 32.38 -14.05
C GLU A 384 -17.40 32.08 -15.09
N GLU A 385 -16.19 31.68 -14.66
CA GLU A 385 -15.07 31.43 -15.57
C GLU A 385 -14.22 30.25 -15.09
N LEU A 386 -13.82 29.40 -16.04
CA LEU A 386 -12.77 28.42 -15.87
C LEU A 386 -11.71 28.64 -16.95
N ARG A 387 -10.46 28.86 -16.53
CA ARG A 387 -9.37 29.15 -17.48
C ARG A 387 -8.06 28.49 -17.08
N VAL A 388 -7.46 27.73 -17.99
CA VAL A 388 -6.10 27.22 -17.82
C VAL A 388 -5.14 28.39 -17.95
N THR A 389 -4.39 28.70 -16.88
CA THR A 389 -3.52 29.88 -16.83
C THR A 389 -2.05 29.54 -17.07
N ARG A 390 -1.63 28.29 -16.84
CA ARG A 390 -0.27 27.82 -17.15
C ARG A 390 -0.29 26.38 -17.62
N ARG A 391 0.58 26.06 -18.56
CA ARG A 391 0.81 24.70 -19.08
C ARG A 391 2.28 24.32 -18.96
N SER A 392 2.54 23.02 -18.88
CA SER A 392 3.88 22.45 -19.05
C SER A 392 4.22 22.28 -20.52
N LYS A 393 5.48 21.92 -20.80
CA LYS A 393 5.94 21.52 -22.14
C LYS A 393 5.13 20.34 -22.71
N SER A 394 4.59 19.46 -21.85
CA SER A 394 3.78 18.32 -22.29
C SER A 394 2.33 18.70 -22.66
N GLY A 395 1.96 19.97 -22.51
CA GLY A 395 0.61 20.49 -22.69
C GLY A 395 -0.33 20.28 -21.50
N ARG A 396 0.14 19.70 -20.39
CA ARG A 396 -0.66 19.51 -19.17
C ARG A 396 -0.88 20.84 -18.44
N ALA A 397 -2.08 21.06 -17.92
CA ALA A 397 -2.42 22.23 -17.11
C ALA A 397 -1.68 22.19 -15.77
N LEU A 398 -0.92 23.25 -15.47
CA LEU A 398 -0.22 23.43 -14.20
C LEU A 398 -1.03 24.31 -13.23
N SER A 399 -1.86 25.19 -13.76
CA SER A 399 -2.80 26.00 -12.97
C SER A 399 -4.09 26.24 -13.74
N LEU A 400 -5.21 26.13 -13.01
CA LEU A 400 -6.55 26.47 -13.48
C LEU A 400 -7.12 27.55 -12.56
N LEU A 401 -7.49 28.68 -13.16
CA LEU A 401 -8.29 29.70 -12.50
C LEU A 401 -9.76 29.28 -12.52
N VAL A 402 -10.38 29.34 -11.35
CA VAL A 402 -11.83 29.30 -11.18
C VAL A 402 -12.26 30.67 -10.66
N LYS A 403 -13.04 31.40 -11.44
CA LYS A 403 -13.66 32.66 -11.02
C LYS A 403 -15.14 32.42 -10.78
N GLY A 404 -15.64 32.86 -9.64
CA GLY A 404 -17.06 32.99 -9.41
C GLY A 404 -17.41 34.40 -8.94
N SER A 405 -18.70 34.64 -8.77
CA SER A 405 -19.26 35.97 -8.45
C SER A 405 -18.68 36.60 -7.18
N ASN A 406 -18.24 35.78 -6.22
CA ASN A 406 -17.80 36.24 -4.90
C ASN A 406 -16.29 36.04 -4.65
N GLY A 407 -15.55 35.49 -5.61
CA GLY A 407 -14.13 35.21 -5.40
C GLY A 407 -13.46 34.36 -6.47
N ARG A 408 -12.19 34.01 -6.22
CA ARG A 408 -11.37 33.20 -7.13
C ARG A 408 -10.56 32.12 -6.45
N LEU A 409 -10.55 30.92 -7.03
CA LEU A 409 -9.76 29.78 -6.61
C LEU A 409 -8.73 29.46 -7.71
N ILE A 410 -7.51 29.11 -7.30
CA ILE A 410 -6.49 28.60 -8.21
C ILE A 410 -6.21 27.16 -7.78
N LEU A 411 -6.53 26.23 -8.67
CA LEU A 411 -6.18 24.82 -8.53
C LEU A 411 -4.85 24.59 -9.23
N ARG A 412 -3.94 23.85 -8.60
CA ARG A 412 -2.60 23.60 -9.13
C ARG A 412 -2.35 22.12 -9.37
N LYS A 413 -1.71 21.81 -10.50
CA LYS A 413 -1.23 20.46 -10.84
C LYS A 413 -2.34 19.40 -10.66
N GLN A 414 -2.11 18.40 -9.81
CA GLN A 414 -3.04 17.29 -9.57
C GLN A 414 -4.32 17.69 -8.83
N GLU A 415 -4.36 18.85 -8.17
CA GLU A 415 -5.61 19.37 -7.58
C GLU A 415 -6.68 19.56 -8.64
N ILE A 416 -6.30 19.98 -9.86
CA ILE A 416 -7.21 20.15 -10.99
C ILE A 416 -7.92 18.81 -11.26
N ARG A 417 -7.14 17.76 -11.49
CA ARG A 417 -7.68 16.43 -11.78
C ARG A 417 -8.58 15.92 -10.65
N LYS A 418 -8.15 16.06 -9.39
CA LYS A 418 -8.89 15.58 -8.22
C LYS A 418 -10.19 16.36 -7.98
N ALA A 419 -10.16 17.68 -8.17
CA ALA A 419 -11.32 18.54 -7.93
C ALA A 419 -12.48 18.23 -8.89
N PHE A 420 -12.18 17.94 -10.16
CA PHE A 420 -13.20 17.65 -11.18
C PHE A 420 -13.32 16.15 -11.53
N ASN A 421 -12.65 15.26 -10.78
CA ASN A 421 -12.59 13.82 -11.05
C ASN A 421 -12.22 13.47 -12.51
N LEU A 422 -11.20 14.12 -13.05
CA LEU A 422 -10.77 13.94 -14.45
C LEU A 422 -9.80 12.76 -14.61
N TYR A 423 -9.64 12.29 -15.85
CA TYR A 423 -8.66 11.26 -16.18
C TYR A 423 -7.21 11.79 -16.12
N SER A 424 -6.98 13.05 -16.51
CA SER A 424 -5.66 13.67 -16.54
C SER A 424 -5.74 15.19 -16.38
N THR A 425 -4.59 15.87 -16.38
CA THR A 425 -4.50 17.33 -16.46
C THR A 425 -4.19 17.84 -17.88
N LYS A 426 -4.13 16.96 -18.89
CA LYS A 426 -3.97 17.36 -20.30
C LYS A 426 -5.35 17.72 -20.85
N ILE A 427 -5.78 18.93 -20.54
CA ILE A 427 -7.16 19.40 -20.74
C ILE A 427 -7.21 20.71 -21.51
N ASN A 428 -8.35 20.95 -22.14
CA ASN A 428 -8.86 22.27 -22.52
C ASN A 428 -10.20 22.47 -21.81
N VAL A 429 -10.56 23.72 -21.55
CA VAL A 429 -11.80 24.09 -20.89
C VAL A 429 -12.47 25.19 -21.69
N TYR A 430 -13.78 25.06 -21.89
CA TYR A 430 -14.60 25.96 -22.69
C TYR A 430 -15.88 26.29 -21.93
N ALA A 431 -16.38 27.51 -22.10
CA ALA A 431 -17.80 27.77 -21.87
C ALA A 431 -18.61 26.99 -22.93
N SER A 432 -19.77 26.46 -22.53
CA SER A 432 -20.59 25.63 -23.41
C SER A 432 -20.98 26.33 -24.70
N SER A 433 -21.30 27.64 -24.63
CA SER A 433 -21.59 28.48 -25.79
C SER A 433 -20.45 28.48 -26.82
N ASP A 434 -19.21 28.57 -26.36
CA ASP A 434 -18.04 28.65 -27.23
C ASP A 434 -17.70 27.27 -27.81
N PHE A 435 -17.85 26.22 -27.01
CA PHE A 435 -17.65 24.85 -27.46
C PHE A 435 -18.66 24.46 -28.54
N VAL A 436 -19.96 24.75 -28.33
CA VAL A 436 -21.03 24.44 -29.30
C VAL A 436 -20.82 25.17 -30.62
N ARG A 437 -20.31 26.41 -30.60
CA ARG A 437 -19.98 27.16 -31.84
C ARG A 437 -18.88 26.48 -32.66
N SER A 438 -17.97 25.76 -32.01
CA SER A 438 -16.87 25.04 -32.69
C SER A 438 -17.26 23.68 -33.30
N LEU A 439 -18.46 23.17 -33.00
CA LEU A 439 -18.91 21.86 -33.45
C LEU A 439 -19.75 21.90 -34.73
N SER A 440 -19.71 20.82 -35.50
CA SER A 440 -20.65 20.54 -36.59
C SER A 440 -22.09 20.40 -36.07
N SER A 441 -23.07 20.76 -36.90
CA SER A 441 -24.49 20.88 -36.50
C SER A 441 -25.08 19.62 -35.87
N ASP A 442 -24.68 18.43 -36.34
CA ASP A 442 -25.10 17.10 -35.85
C ASP A 442 -24.60 16.78 -34.43
N LYS A 443 -23.58 17.50 -33.94
CA LYS A 443 -22.98 17.28 -32.61
C LYS A 443 -23.43 18.30 -31.56
N LYS A 444 -24.06 19.41 -31.97
CA LYS A 444 -24.45 20.50 -31.08
C LYS A 444 -25.49 20.07 -30.03
N SER A 445 -26.48 19.27 -30.42
CA SER A 445 -27.54 18.78 -29.53
C SER A 445 -27.07 17.83 -28.43
N LYS A 446 -25.82 17.33 -28.51
CA LYS A 446 -25.24 16.38 -27.55
C LYS A 446 -24.46 17.07 -26.42
N VAL A 447 -24.20 18.37 -26.52
CA VAL A 447 -23.49 19.13 -25.47
C VAL A 447 -24.49 19.55 -24.39
N LYS A 448 -24.30 19.06 -23.17
CA LYS A 448 -25.10 19.42 -21.99
C LYS A 448 -24.18 19.98 -20.91
N GLY A 449 -24.58 21.06 -20.24
CA GLY A 449 -23.80 21.70 -19.17
C GLY A 449 -23.29 23.10 -19.53
N ASP A 450 -22.72 23.78 -18.55
CA ASP A 450 -22.25 25.18 -18.65
C ASP A 450 -20.77 25.26 -19.04
N PHE A 451 -19.97 24.28 -18.62
CA PHE A 451 -18.54 24.20 -18.91
C PHE A 451 -18.17 22.82 -19.45
N ILE A 452 -17.35 22.80 -20.49
CA ILE A 452 -16.91 21.60 -21.18
C ILE A 452 -15.40 21.44 -21.04
N PHE A 453 -14.99 20.26 -20.57
CA PHE A 453 -13.61 19.82 -20.54
C PHE A 453 -13.38 18.82 -21.66
N THR A 454 -12.41 19.07 -22.52
CA THR A 454 -11.87 18.05 -23.43
C THR A 454 -10.47 17.69 -22.96
N GLY A 455 -10.08 16.43 -23.01
CA GLY A 455 -8.74 16.04 -22.62
C GLY A 455 -8.25 14.76 -23.28
N SER A 456 -6.99 14.45 -23.03
CA SER A 456 -6.34 13.20 -23.44
C SER A 456 -5.47 12.63 -22.33
N GLY A 457 -5.08 11.37 -22.46
CA GLY A 457 -4.31 10.67 -21.45
C GLY A 457 -5.12 10.28 -20.21
N TYR A 458 -4.51 9.43 -19.40
CA TYR A 458 -5.06 8.88 -18.16
C TYR A 458 -3.93 8.60 -17.18
N GLY A 459 -3.99 9.26 -16.02
CA GLY A 459 -2.96 9.17 -15.00
C GLY A 459 -2.13 10.45 -14.84
N HIS A 460 -1.10 10.37 -13.99
CA HIS A 460 -0.27 11.53 -13.65
C HIS A 460 0.69 11.93 -14.77
N GLY A 461 1.05 11.01 -15.66
CA GLY A 461 1.84 11.29 -16.86
C GLY A 461 3.35 11.26 -16.67
N VAL A 462 3.89 10.83 -15.52
CA VAL A 462 5.33 10.89 -15.20
C VAL A 462 5.96 9.50 -15.26
N GLY A 463 7.07 9.35 -15.99
CA GLY A 463 7.74 8.06 -16.18
C GLY A 463 7.11 7.24 -17.32
N LEU A 464 6.96 5.93 -17.11
CA LEU A 464 6.54 5.00 -18.16
C LEU A 464 5.04 5.09 -18.48
N SER A 465 4.70 5.33 -19.74
CA SER A 465 3.33 5.15 -20.24
C SER A 465 3.11 3.68 -20.56
N GLN A 466 2.09 3.05 -19.98
CA GLN A 466 1.76 1.65 -20.24
C GLN A 466 1.29 1.46 -21.69
N SER A 467 0.42 2.35 -22.19
CA SER A 467 -0.04 2.33 -23.59
C SER A 467 1.10 2.57 -24.57
N GLY A 468 2.00 3.51 -24.29
CA GLY A 468 3.16 3.76 -25.13
C GLY A 468 4.21 2.64 -25.07
N ALA A 469 4.45 2.03 -23.90
CA ALA A 469 5.31 0.86 -23.75
C ALA A 469 4.77 -0.34 -24.55
N ARG A 470 3.45 -0.55 -24.56
CA ARG A 470 2.80 -1.52 -25.44
C ARG A 470 3.09 -1.23 -26.90
N GLY A 471 2.89 0.00 -27.36
CA GLY A 471 3.14 0.36 -28.76
C GLY A 471 4.60 0.23 -29.17
N MET A 472 5.55 0.57 -28.29
CA MET A 472 6.97 0.30 -28.52
C MET A 472 7.26 -1.19 -28.63
N ALA A 473 6.68 -2.01 -27.75
CA ALA A 473 6.86 -3.45 -27.80
C ALA A 473 6.28 -4.05 -29.09
N GLU A 474 5.09 -3.60 -29.52
CA GLU A 474 4.46 -3.98 -30.80
C GLU A 474 5.31 -3.52 -32.02
N ALA A 475 6.10 -2.45 -31.88
CA ALA A 475 7.05 -1.99 -32.89
C ALA A 475 8.42 -2.71 -32.84
N GLY A 476 8.56 -3.78 -32.03
CA GLY A 476 9.76 -4.60 -31.97
C GLY A 476 10.84 -4.12 -31.00
N TYR A 477 10.60 -3.09 -30.19
CA TYR A 477 11.58 -2.63 -29.21
C TYR A 477 11.68 -3.59 -28.01
N GLY A 478 12.90 -3.90 -27.60
CA GLY A 478 13.20 -4.64 -26.37
C GLY A 478 12.91 -3.83 -25.10
N TYR A 479 12.62 -4.51 -23.99
CA TYR A 479 12.18 -3.89 -22.72
C TYR A 479 13.17 -2.86 -22.15
N LYS A 480 14.48 -3.10 -22.22
CA LYS A 480 15.49 -2.11 -21.78
C LYS A 480 15.38 -0.80 -22.55
N LYS A 481 15.17 -0.87 -23.87
CA LYS A 481 15.00 0.32 -24.73
C LYS A 481 13.68 1.05 -24.43
N ILE A 482 12.61 0.31 -24.10
CA ILE A 482 11.35 0.90 -23.63
C ILE A 482 11.58 1.69 -22.33
N ILE A 483 12.26 1.10 -21.34
CA ILE A 483 12.57 1.76 -20.07
C ILE A 483 13.41 3.02 -20.29
N MET A 484 14.52 2.89 -21.03
CA MET A 484 15.45 4.01 -21.29
C MET A 484 14.81 5.15 -22.10
N HIS A 485 13.75 4.88 -22.87
CA HIS A 485 12.96 5.93 -23.52
C HIS A 485 12.20 6.78 -22.50
N TYR A 486 11.55 6.15 -21.52
CA TYR A 486 10.71 6.83 -20.54
C TYR A 486 11.47 7.41 -19.34
N PHE A 487 12.65 6.90 -19.04
CA PHE A 487 13.47 7.34 -17.91
C PHE A 487 14.82 7.87 -18.41
N THR A 488 15.08 9.16 -18.21
CA THR A 488 16.25 9.82 -18.80
C THR A 488 17.56 9.48 -18.08
N GLY A 489 18.56 9.05 -18.85
CA GLY A 489 19.92 8.80 -18.33
C GLY A 489 20.01 7.63 -17.35
N VAL A 490 19.06 6.69 -17.41
CA VAL A 490 19.08 5.49 -16.58
C VAL A 490 19.75 4.33 -17.31
N GLU A 491 20.13 3.34 -16.52
CA GLU A 491 20.59 2.04 -16.98
C GLU A 491 19.70 0.93 -16.41
N VAL A 492 19.72 -0.24 -17.04
CA VAL A 492 18.97 -1.43 -16.59
C VAL A 492 19.94 -2.58 -16.40
N HIS A 493 20.18 -2.92 -15.14
CA HIS A 493 21.12 -3.93 -14.69
C HIS A 493 20.46 -4.95 -13.79
#